data_AF-S9V6K2-F1
#
_entry.id   AF-S9V6K2-F1
#
_cell.length_a   1.000
_cell.length_b   1.000
_cell.length_c   1.000
_cell.angle_alpha   90.00
_cell.angle_beta   90.00
_cell.angle_gamma   90.00
#
_symmetry.space_group_name_H-M   'P 1'
#
loop_
_entity.id
_entity.type
_entity.pdbx_description
1 polymer ?
#
loop_
_entity_poly.entity_id
_entity_poly.type
_entity_poly.pdbx_seq_one_letter_code
_entity_poly.pdbx_strand_id
1 'polypeptide(L)' 'MSKPIERLPAYFPTSCSQCKAPTEKFFACFEEHAVMRDERDTASARQALHHCQPELLEYMTCMENYLKNKDKPRWKFW' A
#
# COMPACT_ATOMS: atom_id res chain seq x y z
N MET A 1 -10.93 15.81 6.90
CA MET A 1 -9.64 15.45 6.27
C MET A 1 -9.08 14.25 7.00
N SER A 2 -8.94 13.11 6.32
CA SER A 2 -8.30 11.90 6.87
C SER A 2 -6.82 12.18 7.09
N LYS A 3 -6.24 11.69 8.20
CA LYS A 3 -4.81 11.85 8.49
C LYS A 3 -3.97 11.10 7.44
N PRO A 4 -2.83 11.65 6.99
CA PRO A 4 -1.96 10.98 6.04
C PRO A 4 -1.42 9.67 6.63
N ILE A 5 -1.27 8.66 5.78
CA ILE A 5 -0.70 7.36 6.14
C ILE A 5 0.80 7.51 6.24
N GLU A 6 1.33 7.51 7.46
CA GLU A 6 2.77 7.66 7.72
C GLU A 6 3.50 6.31 7.84
N ARG A 7 2.76 5.20 7.87
CA ARG A 7 3.30 3.85 8.01
C ARG A 7 2.63 2.92 7.02
N LEU A 8 3.45 2.10 6.37
CA LEU A 8 2.97 1.07 5.47
C LEU A 8 2.21 -0.02 6.26
N PRO A 9 1.19 -0.64 5.66
CA PRO A 9 0.43 -1.69 6.31
C PRO A 9 1.30 -2.94 6.53
N ALA A 10 0.93 -3.77 7.52
CA ALA A 10 1.72 -4.96 7.90
C ALA A 10 1.88 -6.01 6.78
N TYR A 11 0.99 -6.00 5.78
CA TYR A 11 1.09 -6.89 4.62
C TYR A 11 1.98 -6.33 3.50
N PHE A 12 2.45 -5.09 3.58
CA PHE A 12 3.42 -4.57 2.61
C PHE A 12 4.75 -5.36 2.68
N PRO A 13 5.44 -5.63 1.55
CA PRO A 13 5.17 -5.21 0.16
C PRO A 13 4.31 -6.19 -0.65
N THR A 14 3.58 -7.10 0.00
CA THR A 14 2.84 -8.15 -0.71
C THR A 14 1.64 -7.60 -1.48
N SER A 15 1.31 -8.25 -2.59
CA SER A 15 0.07 -7.99 -3.35
C SER A 15 -0.59 -9.28 -3.80
N CYS A 16 -1.91 -9.27 -3.95
CA CYS A 16 -2.65 -10.34 -4.60
C CYS A 16 -2.91 -9.99 -6.08
N SER A 17 -3.19 -10.99 -6.92
CA SER A 17 -3.39 -10.78 -8.35
C SER A 17 -4.54 -9.81 -8.66
N GLN A 18 -5.57 -9.75 -7.81
CA GLN A 18 -6.69 -8.81 -7.94
C GLN A 18 -6.29 -7.36 -7.67
N CYS A 19 -5.23 -7.13 -6.88
CA CYS A 19 -4.76 -5.80 -6.50
C CYS A 19 -3.49 -5.38 -7.26
N LYS A 20 -3.10 -6.11 -8.31
CA LYS A 20 -1.89 -5.82 -9.08
C LYS A 20 -1.85 -4.39 -9.62
N ALA A 21 -2.92 -3.92 -10.26
CA ALA A 21 -2.97 -2.58 -10.83
C ALA A 21 -2.78 -1.44 -9.81
N PRO A 22 -3.54 -1.37 -8.69
CA PRO A 22 -3.31 -0.33 -7.68
C PRO A 22 -1.95 -0.47 -6.99
N THR A 23 -1.44 -1.70 -6.82
CA THR A 23 -0.07 -1.94 -6.33
C THR A 23 0.97 -1.33 -7.27
N GLU A 24 0.89 -1.60 -8.57
CA GLU A 24 1.83 -1.08 -9.57
C GLU A 24 1.80 0.45 -9.64
N LYS A 25 0.62 1.08 -9.55
CA LYS A 25 0.52 2.53 -9.47
C LYS A 25 1.24 3.10 -8.25
N PHE A 26 1.04 2.50 -7.08
CA PHE A 26 1.72 2.94 -5.86
C PHE A 26 3.23 2.81 -6.00
N PHE A 27 3.73 1.66 -6.45
CA PHE A 27 5.17 1.46 -6.62
C PHE A 27 5.76 2.38 -7.68
N ALA A 28 5.10 2.62 -8.80
CA ALA A 28 5.56 3.55 -9.82
C ALA A 28 5.69 4.98 -9.26
N CYS A 29 4.68 5.48 -8.56
CA CYS A 29 4.75 6.79 -7.89
C CYS A 29 5.86 6.81 -6.84
N PHE A 30 5.95 5.75 -6.02
CA PHE A 30 6.94 5.68 -4.95
C PHE A 30 8.37 5.67 -5.50
N GLU A 31 8.64 4.89 -6.55
CA GLU A 31 9.95 4.84 -7.20
C GLU A 31 10.34 6.17 -7.85
N GLU A 32 9.39 6.90 -8.43
CA GLU A 32 9.63 8.22 -9.01
C GLU A 32 10.02 9.26 -7.95
N HIS A 33 9.40 9.21 -6.77
CA HIS A 33 9.57 10.24 -5.73
C HIS A 33 10.53 9.86 -4.59
N ALA A 34 10.77 8.57 -4.34
CA ALA A 34 11.63 8.08 -3.26
C ALA A 34 13.11 8.07 -3.69
N VAL A 35 13.58 9.16 -4.30
CA VAL A 35 14.97 9.32 -4.72
C VAL A 35 15.85 9.53 -3.47
N MET A 36 16.36 8.44 -2.92
CA MET A 36 17.22 8.45 -1.73
C MET A 36 18.60 8.99 -2.06
N ARG A 37 19.13 9.86 -1.19
CA ARG A 37 20.51 10.37 -1.30
C ARG A 37 21.55 9.35 -0.82
N ASP A 38 21.19 8.57 0.17
CA ASP A 38 21.97 7.47 0.73
C ASP A 38 21.03 6.44 1.39
N GLU A 39 21.55 5.28 1.80
CA GLU A 39 20.76 4.19 2.39
C GLU A 39 20.02 4.54 3.69
N ARG A 40 20.39 5.65 4.35
CA ARG A 40 19.79 6.12 5.60
C ARG A 40 18.80 7.27 5.38
N ASP A 41 18.57 7.68 4.13
CA ASP A 41 17.66 8.77 3.76
C ASP A 41 16.18 8.36 3.89
N THR A 42 15.75 8.24 5.15
CA THR A 42 14.36 7.98 5.51
C THR A 42 13.44 9.17 5.25
N ALA A 43 13.99 10.37 5.09
CA ALA A 43 13.22 11.58 4.83
C ALA A 43 12.64 11.56 3.41
N SER A 44 13.44 11.20 2.41
CA SER A 44 12.98 11.05 1.02
C SER A 44 11.91 9.97 0.89
N ALA A 45 12.08 8.83 1.57
CA ALA A 45 11.05 7.79 1.61
C ALA A 45 9.74 8.28 2.25
N ARG A 46 9.81 9.02 3.37
CA ARG A 46 8.63 9.60 4.01
C ARG A 46 7.94 10.63 3.12
N GLN A 47 8.71 11.47 2.44
CA GLN A 47 8.18 12.47 1.53
C GLN A 47 7.48 11.82 0.33
N ALA A 48 8.05 10.76 -0.23
CA ALA A 48 7.43 9.97 -1.29
C ALA A 48 6.11 9.32 -0.82
N LEU A 49 6.07 8.76 0.41
CA LEU A 49 4.81 8.27 0.99
C LEU A 49 3.74 9.36 1.09
N HIS A 50 4.12 10.59 1.47
CA HIS A 50 3.19 11.71 1.52
C HIS A 50 2.72 12.17 0.13
N HIS A 51 3.57 12.07 -0.89
CA HIS A 51 3.22 12.40 -2.26
C HIS A 51 2.24 11.38 -2.85
N CYS A 52 2.53 10.09 -2.66
CA CYS A 52 1.78 8.97 -3.23
C CYS A 52 0.62 8.48 -2.36
N GLN A 53 0.03 9.36 -1.54
CA GLN A 53 -1.11 9.02 -0.67
C GLN A 53 -2.33 8.49 -1.44
N PRO A 54 -2.73 9.07 -2.60
CA PRO A 54 -3.86 8.55 -3.36
C PRO A 54 -3.66 7.10 -3.80
N GLU A 55 -2.48 6.79 -4.36
CA GLU A 55 -2.13 5.45 -4.85
C GLU A 55 -1.99 4.46 -3.69
N LEU A 56 -1.40 4.91 -2.58
CA LEU A 56 -1.29 4.12 -1.35
C LEU A 56 -2.67 3.74 -0.81
N LEU A 57 -3.63 4.68 -0.83
CA LEU A 57 -5.01 4.42 -0.41
C LEU A 57 -5.72 3.42 -1.32
N GLU A 58 -5.54 3.52 -2.65
CA GLU A 58 -6.09 2.55 -3.61
C GLU A 58 -5.56 1.14 -3.34
N TYR A 59 -4.24 1.02 -3.18
CA TYR A 59 -3.57 -0.24 -2.84
C TYR A 59 -4.10 -0.83 -1.52
N MET A 60 -4.14 -0.02 -0.46
CA MET A 60 -4.61 -0.46 0.85
C MET A 60 -6.06 -0.91 0.83
N THR A 61 -6.93 -0.14 0.17
CA THR A 61 -8.35 -0.45 0.04
C THR A 61 -8.55 -1.79 -0.65
N CYS A 62 -7.82 -2.04 -1.74
CA CYS A 62 -7.91 -3.31 -2.46
C CYS A 62 -7.44 -4.49 -1.58
N MET A 63 -6.26 -4.36 -0.97
CA MET A 63 -5.67 -5.42 -0.14
C MET A 63 -6.51 -5.73 1.10
N GLU A 64 -7.00 -4.71 1.80
CA GLU A 64 -7.85 -4.90 2.97
C GLU A 64 -9.18 -5.56 2.61
N ASN A 65 -9.78 -5.20 1.47
CA ASN A 65 -11.00 -5.87 0.99
C ASN A 65 -10.73 -7.33 0.62
N TYR A 66 -9.58 -7.63 0.00
CA TYR A 66 -9.19 -9.00 -0.30
C TYR A 66 -8.99 -9.82 0.99
N LEU A 67 -8.24 -9.32 1.97
CA LEU A 67 -7.98 -10.01 3.23
C LEU A 67 -9.27 -10.25 4.02
N LYS A 68 -10.13 -9.23 4.14
CA LYS A 68 -11.44 -9.36 4.80
C LYS A 68 -12.33 -10.44 4.16
N ASN A 69 -12.23 -10.66 2.85
CA ASN A 69 -13.00 -11.68 2.16
C ASN A 69 -12.33 -13.07 2.21
N LYS A 70 -11.00 -13.12 2.27
CA LYS A 70 -10.23 -14.36 2.41
C LYS A 70 -10.44 -15.00 3.79
N ASP A 71 -10.48 -14.19 4.84
CA ASP A 71 -10.63 -14.67 6.22
C ASP A 71 -12.06 -15.03 6.61
N LYS A 72 -13.03 -14.95 5.68
CA LYS A 72 -14.40 -15.37 5.96
C LYS A 72 -14.46 -16.88 6.17
N PRO A 73 -14.90 -17.36 7.35
CA PRO A 73 -15.00 -18.78 7.64
C PRO A 73 -15.99 -19.47 6.70
N ARG A 74 -15.48 -20.36 5.84
CA ARG A 74 -16.27 -21.17 4.89
C ARG A 74 -17.20 -22.21 5.54
N TRP A 75 -17.14 -22.37 6.86
CA TRP A 75 -17.94 -23.34 7.63
C TRP A 75 -19.30 -22.83 8.11
N LYS A 76 -19.65 -21.55 7.84
CA LYS A 76 -21.00 -21.02 8.15
C LYS A 76 -22.06 -21.31 7.08
N PHE A 77 -21.79 -22.20 6.12
CA PHE A 77 -22.68 -22.54 5.00
C PHE A 77 -23.05 -24.04 4.93
N TRP A 78 -22.90 -24.79 6.03
CA TRP A 78 -23.42 -26.15 6.20
C TRP A 78 -24.39 -26.22 7.36
#